data_AF-A0A074JFI6-F1
#
_entry.id   AF-A0A074JFI6-F1
#
_cell.length_a   1.000
_cell.length_b   1.000
_cell.length_c   1.000
_cell.angle_alpha   90.00
_cell.angle_beta   90.00
_cell.angle_gamma   90.00
#
_symmetry.space_group_name_H-M   'P 1'
#
loop_
_entity.id
_entity.type
_entity.pdbx_description
1 polymer ?
#
loop_
_entity_poly.entity_id
_entity_poly.type
_entity_poly.pdbx_seq_one_letter_code
_entity_poly.pdbx_strand_id
1 'polypeptide(L)'
;MPAQSTKKGGEDWGPWVRHNGKGCPVRVGTIVEVVCEDRFGFTMRQVACVEGGSYSSWDWTHFPELKKIIRYREKKPKGLSILEARMNELDLPARNDLIKTL
;
A
#
# COMPACT_ATOMS: atom_id res chain seq x y z
N MET A 1 5.61 -32.59 -4.20
CA MET A 1 6.44 -31.59 -3.51
C MET A 1 5.84 -30.22 -3.79
N PRO A 2 5.30 -29.46 -2.82
CA PRO A 2 4.82 -28.13 -3.12
C PRO A 2 6.01 -27.17 -3.23
N ALA A 3 6.06 -26.46 -4.36
CA ALA A 3 7.05 -25.45 -4.66
C ALA A 3 7.06 -24.36 -3.58
N GLN A 4 8.17 -24.24 -2.85
CA GLN A 4 8.44 -23.09 -2.02
C GLN A 4 8.56 -21.87 -2.94
N SER A 5 7.52 -21.03 -2.96
CA SER A 5 7.57 -19.73 -3.62
C SER A 5 8.45 -18.79 -2.79
N THR A 6 9.75 -18.87 -3.02
CA THR A 6 10.73 -17.88 -2.57
C THR A 6 10.63 -16.64 -3.46
N LYS A 7 9.54 -15.88 -3.32
CA LYS A 7 9.54 -14.47 -3.75
C LYS A 7 9.52 -13.61 -2.50
N LYS A 8 10.72 -13.20 -2.06
CA LYS A 8 10.92 -11.92 -1.34
C LYS A 8 10.06 -10.90 -2.09
N GLY A 9 8.96 -10.46 -1.50
CA GLY A 9 8.16 -9.39 -2.06
C GLY A 9 9.07 -8.20 -2.24
N GLY A 10 9.29 -7.80 -3.50
CA GLY A 10 10.22 -6.74 -3.87
C GLY A 10 9.98 -5.46 -3.08
N GLU A 11 11.05 -4.70 -2.90
CA GLU A 11 11.23 -3.48 -2.09
C GLU A 11 10.19 -2.35 -2.31
N ASP A 12 9.20 -2.57 -3.18
CA ASP A 12 8.20 -1.64 -3.67
C ASP A 12 6.82 -1.76 -2.97
N TRP A 13 6.67 -2.53 -1.90
CA TRP A 13 5.38 -2.69 -1.20
C TRP A 13 5.45 -2.29 0.27
N GLY A 14 4.45 -1.55 0.73
CA GLY A 14 4.27 -1.20 2.13
C GLY A 14 3.88 -2.38 3.02
N PRO A 15 3.75 -2.14 4.33
CA PRO A 15 3.28 -3.16 5.28
C PRO A 15 1.83 -3.55 4.99
N TRP A 16 1.47 -4.76 5.42
CA TRP A 16 0.06 -5.19 5.40
C TRP A 16 -0.72 -4.45 6.48
N VAL A 17 -1.84 -3.85 6.06
CA VAL A 17 -2.81 -3.18 6.91
C VAL A 17 -4.07 -4.04 6.96
N ARG A 18 -4.57 -4.29 8.18
CA ARG A 18 -5.85 -5.00 8.38
C ARG A 18 -7.01 -4.03 8.11
N HIS A 19 -7.97 -4.47 7.30
CA HIS A 19 -9.14 -3.67 6.99
C HIS A 19 -10.28 -3.93 7.98
N ASN A 20 -11.09 -2.90 8.24
CA ASN A 20 -12.20 -2.94 9.20
C ASN A 20 -13.59 -2.92 8.55
N GLY A 21 -13.66 -2.86 7.21
CA GLY A 21 -14.91 -2.87 6.46
C GLY A 21 -15.66 -1.55 6.39
N LYS A 22 -15.07 -0.43 6.81
CA LYS A 22 -15.73 0.89 6.84
C LYS A 22 -15.29 1.78 5.67
N GLY A 23 -15.56 1.34 4.45
CA GLY A 23 -15.22 2.07 3.22
C GLY A 23 -13.74 2.00 2.84
N CYS A 24 -13.36 2.62 1.72
CA CYS A 24 -11.99 2.56 1.20
C CYS A 24 -11.08 3.59 1.90
N PRO A 25 -10.04 3.18 2.64
CA PRO A 25 -9.12 4.10 3.31
C PRO A 25 -8.02 4.65 2.37
N VAL A 26 -7.91 4.07 1.18
CA VAL A 26 -6.82 4.34 0.24
C VAL A 26 -7.27 5.38 -0.79
N ARG A 27 -6.35 6.25 -1.19
CA ARG A 27 -6.62 7.24 -2.25
C ARG A 27 -6.91 6.57 -3.59
N VAL A 28 -7.80 7.19 -4.35
CA VAL A 28 -8.07 6.82 -5.75
C VAL A 28 -6.78 6.92 -6.57
N GLY A 29 -6.54 5.95 -7.45
CA GLY A 29 -5.34 5.82 -8.27
C GLY A 29 -4.18 5.04 -7.61
N THR A 30 -4.27 4.73 -6.32
CA THR A 30 -3.24 3.94 -5.65
C THR A 30 -3.28 2.48 -6.11
N ILE A 31 -2.11 1.91 -6.41
CA ILE A 31 -1.98 0.47 -6.66
C ILE A 31 -1.88 -0.25 -5.32
N VAL A 32 -2.81 -1.16 -5.08
CA VAL A 32 -2.88 -1.96 -3.85
C VAL A 32 -2.80 -3.43 -4.17
N GLU A 33 -2.25 -4.18 -3.23
CA GLU A 33 -2.45 -5.61 -3.16
C GLU A 33 -3.40 -5.91 -2.01
N VAL A 34 -4.45 -6.68 -2.29
CA VAL A 34 -5.52 -6.99 -1.34
C VAL A 34 -5.61 -8.49 -1.14
N VAL A 35 -6.04 -8.87 0.05
CA VAL A 35 -6.62 -10.20 0.32
C VAL A 35 -8.10 -9.98 0.60
N CYS A 36 -8.95 -10.67 -0.14
CA CYS A 36 -10.40 -10.62 0.05
C CYS A 36 -10.96 -12.01 0.28
N GLU A 37 -12.08 -12.06 1.00
CA GLU A 37 -12.83 -13.27 1.35
C GLU A 37 -14.19 -13.22 0.67
N ASP A 38 -14.59 -14.33 0.04
CA ASP A 38 -15.92 -14.49 -0.54
C ASP A 38 -16.94 -15.03 0.48
N ARG A 39 -18.19 -15.20 0.03
CA ARG A 39 -19.29 -15.67 0.89
C ARG A 39 -19.12 -17.11 1.40
N PHE A 40 -18.24 -17.89 0.78
CA PHE A 40 -17.97 -19.28 1.15
C PHE A 40 -16.74 -19.40 2.06
N GLY A 41 -16.10 -18.27 2.41
CA GLY A 41 -14.89 -18.24 3.22
C GLY A 41 -13.60 -18.48 2.44
N PHE A 42 -13.63 -18.49 1.10
CA PHE A 42 -12.40 -18.60 0.31
C PHE A 42 -11.69 -17.25 0.25
N THR A 43 -10.41 -17.26 0.61
CA THR A 43 -9.55 -16.09 0.51
C THR A 43 -8.78 -16.08 -0.81
N MET A 44 -8.77 -14.95 -1.50
CA MET A 44 -7.96 -14.73 -2.70
C MET A 44 -7.10 -13.48 -2.57
N ARG A 45 -5.98 -13.45 -3.29
CA ARG A 45 -5.02 -12.34 -3.33
C ARG A 45 -5.06 -11.69 -4.71
N GLN A 46 -5.18 -10.38 -4.77
CA GLN A 46 -5.31 -9.63 -6.02
C GLN A 46 -4.53 -8.31 -5.95
N VAL A 47 -3.98 -7.87 -7.08
CA VAL A 47 -3.44 -6.51 -7.25
C VAL A 47 -4.45 -5.71 -8.06
N ALA A 48 -4.80 -4.51 -7.59
CA ALA A 48 -5.78 -3.63 -8.23
C ALA A 48 -5.39 -2.16 -8.08
N CYS A 49 -5.91 -1.32 -8.98
CA CYS A 49 -5.91 0.12 -8.81
C CYS A 49 -7.18 0.52 -8.03
N VAL A 50 -7.05 1.43 -7.06
CA VAL A 50 -8.20 1.93 -6.31
C VAL A 50 -9.00 2.90 -7.18
N GLU A 51 -10.23 2.54 -7.53
CA GLU A 51 -11.12 3.39 -8.35
C GLU A 51 -11.97 4.35 -7.51
N GLY A 52 -12.13 4.08 -6.21
CA GLY A 52 -13.05 4.81 -5.34
C GLY A 52 -14.49 4.30 -5.44
N GLY A 53 -15.43 5.09 -4.91
CA GLY A 53 -16.87 4.77 -4.94
C GLY A 53 -17.43 4.18 -3.63
N SER A 54 -18.75 4.35 -3.45
CA SER A 54 -19.49 3.86 -2.27
C SER A 54 -19.88 2.38 -2.35
N TYR A 55 -20.05 1.84 -3.56
CA TYR A 55 -20.31 0.42 -3.80
C TYR A 55 -19.00 -0.31 -4.10
N SER A 56 -18.35 -0.83 -3.06
CA SER A 56 -17.05 -1.49 -3.22
C SER A 56 -16.81 -2.57 -2.17
N SER A 57 -15.91 -3.50 -2.48
CA SER A 57 -15.41 -4.57 -1.59
C SER A 57 -14.71 -4.08 -0.31
N TRP A 58 -14.51 -2.76 -0.19
CA TRP A 58 -14.00 -2.11 1.01
C TRP A 58 -15.09 -1.85 2.05
N ASP A 59 -16.35 -1.74 1.64
CA ASP A 59 -17.47 -1.61 2.55
C ASP A 59 -18.14 -2.97 2.73
N TRP A 60 -18.03 -3.53 3.95
CA TRP A 60 -18.55 -4.87 4.24
C TRP A 60 -20.07 -4.88 4.41
N THR A 61 -20.75 -3.73 4.37
CA THR A 61 -22.22 -3.69 4.31
C THR A 61 -22.76 -4.30 3.01
N HIS A 62 -21.93 -4.37 1.95
CA HIS A 62 -22.26 -5.04 0.69
C HIS A 62 -21.83 -6.51 0.65
N PHE A 63 -21.34 -7.07 1.76
CA PHE A 63 -21.08 -8.50 1.86
C PHE A 63 -22.40 -9.20 2.26
N PRO A 64 -22.81 -10.30 1.62
CA PRO A 64 -22.00 -11.19 0.77
C PRO A 64 -22.08 -10.94 -0.76
N GLU A 65 -22.78 -9.92 -1.23
CA GLU A 65 -22.90 -9.58 -2.66
C GLU A 65 -21.55 -9.26 -3.29
N LEU A 66 -20.69 -8.54 -2.54
CA LEU A 66 -19.29 -8.30 -2.84
C LEU A 66 -18.39 -9.10 -1.91
N LYS A 67 -17.17 -9.38 -2.37
CA LYS A 67 -16.11 -9.95 -1.52
C LYS A 67 -15.67 -8.90 -0.51
N LYS A 68 -15.38 -9.31 0.73
CA LYS A 68 -14.87 -8.37 1.75
C LYS A 68 -13.35 -8.34 1.72
N ILE A 69 -12.74 -7.16 1.56
CA ILE A 69 -11.28 -7.00 1.68
C ILE A 69 -10.92 -7.09 3.16
N ILE A 70 -10.06 -8.04 3.53
CA ILE A 70 -9.67 -8.30 4.93
C ILE A 70 -8.33 -7.66 5.30
N ARG A 71 -7.42 -7.51 4.33
CA ARG A 71 -6.16 -6.79 4.48
C ARG A 71 -5.66 -6.31 3.13
N TYR A 72 -4.88 -5.25 3.15
CA TYR A 72 -4.30 -4.66 1.95
C TYR A 72 -2.89 -4.14 2.22
N ARG A 73 -2.11 -3.87 1.17
CA ARG A 73 -0.87 -3.09 1.25
C ARG A 73 -0.71 -2.26 -0.01
N GLU A 74 -0.14 -1.08 0.15
CA GLU A 74 0.05 -0.13 -0.93
C GLU A 74 1.37 -0.37 -1.65
N LYS A 75 1.38 -0.19 -2.97
CA LYS A 75 2.62 -0.17 -3.74
C LYS A 75 3.28 1.20 -3.58
N LYS A 76 4.54 1.22 -3.17
CA LYS A 76 5.34 2.45 -3.16
C LYS A 76 5.66 2.84 -4.61
N PRO A 77 5.23 4.02 -5.09
CA PRO A 77 5.56 4.45 -6.44
C PRO A 77 7.06 4.77 -6.52
N LYS A 78 7.75 4.23 -7.53
CA LYS A 78 9.20 4.42 -7.72
C LYS A 78 9.59 5.90 -7.78
N GLY A 79 8.76 6.75 -8.39
CA GLY A 79 8.98 8.20 -8.46
C GLY A 79 9.00 8.88 -7.08
N LEU A 80 8.19 8.39 -6.13
CA LEU A 80 8.22 8.91 -4.76
C LEU A 80 9.51 8.50 -4.03
N SER A 81 9.97 7.26 -4.22
CA SER A 81 11.27 6.82 -3.68
C SER A 81 12.43 7.65 -4.24
N ILE A 82 12.39 8.02 -5.52
CA ILE A 82 13.40 8.90 -6.13
C ILE A 82 13.34 10.30 -5.52
N LEU A 83 12.14 10.86 -5.32
CA LEU A 83 11.97 12.18 -4.73
C LEU A 83 12.43 12.23 -3.27
N GLU A 84 12.08 11.22 -2.47
CA GLU A 84 12.56 11.08 -1.09
C GLU A 84 14.08 10.97 -1.03
N ALA A 85 14.70 10.22 -1.94
CA ALA A 85 16.16 10.14 -2.06
C ALA A 85 16.77 11.53 -2.35
N ARG A 86 16.19 12.30 -3.27
CA ARG A 86 16.65 13.67 -3.57
C ARG A 86 16.42 14.65 -2.43
N MET A 87 15.32 14.55 -1.69
CA MET A 87 15.10 15.38 -0.50
C MET A 87 16.16 15.10 0.57
N ASN A 88 16.47 13.82 0.83
CA ASN A 88 17.51 13.45 1.79
C ASN A 88 18.92 13.93 1.36
N GLU A 89 19.20 14.00 0.06
CA GLU A 89 20.45 14.59 -0.47
C GLU A 89 20.53 16.10 -0.23
N LEU A 90 19.40 16.81 -0.25
CA LEU A 90 19.34 18.25 -0.01
C LEU A 90 19.38 18.62 1.48
N ASP A 91 19.01 17.69 2.37
CA ASP A 91 18.96 17.89 3.83
C ASP A 91 20.32 17.71 4.57
N LEU A 92 21.47 17.68 3.87
CA LEU A 92 22.82 17.63 4.44
C LEU A 92 23.78 18.68 3.79
N PRO A 93 24.62 19.41 4.55
CA PRO A 93 24.35 20.27 5.71
C PRO A 93 24.70 21.76 5.39
N ALA A 94 23.85 22.72 5.76
CA ALA A 94 24.25 24.13 5.84
C ALA A 94 24.36 24.59 7.30
N ARG A 95 25.09 23.82 8.13
CA ARG A 95 25.32 24.17 9.54
C ARG A 95 26.74 23.82 9.97
N ASN A 96 27.71 24.67 9.60
CA ASN A 96 28.67 25.29 10.54
C ASN A 96 29.92 25.99 9.93
N ASP A 97 30.03 26.19 8.61
CA ASP A 97 31.24 26.86 8.07
C ASP A 97 31.30 28.39 8.27
N LEU A 98 30.46 28.97 9.14
CA LEU A 98 30.43 30.42 9.42
C LEU A 98 31.06 30.84 10.76
N ILE A 99 31.78 29.96 11.48
CA ILE A 99 32.52 30.33 12.73
C ILE A 99 34.04 30.30 12.53
N LYS A 100 34.56 30.83 11.41
CA LYS A 100 36.02 30.95 11.20
C LYS A 100 36.55 32.32 10.80
N THR A 101 35.77 33.38 10.84
CA THR A 101 36.37 34.71 10.67
C THR A 101 35.50 35.77 11.32
N LEU A 102 35.89 36.17 12.53
CA LEU A 102 36.09 37.56 12.98
C LEU A 102 36.55 37.56 14.45
#